data_AF-A0AAV0XUT2-F1
#
_entry.id   AF-A0AAV0XUT2-F1
#
_cell.length_a   1.000
_cell.length_b   1.000
_cell.length_c   1.000
_cell.angle_alpha   90.00
_cell.angle_beta   90.00
_cell.angle_gamma   90.00
#
_symmetry.space_group_name_H-M   'P 1'
#
loop_
_entity.id
_entity.type
_entity.pdbx_description
1 polymer ?
#
loop_
_entity_poly.entity_id
_entity_poly.type
_entity_poly.pdbx_seq_one_letter_code
_entity_poly.pdbx_strand_id
1 'polypeptide(L)'
;MNYIKSVFNAIDESVFIENIDLSSNESYKVVLKTKIDPDDDSSYSANCDNWVRKYSEHTKTNWIVYKTHPNYKKFEYLKEYVCQHSVKNKSIHAESNATRVRNKNCTDSIDILIRKKTKKL
;
A
#
# COMPACT_ATOMS: atom_id res chain seq x y z
N MET A 1 15.32 11.04 -0.90
CA MET A 1 14.29 11.61 0.01
C MET A 1 13.21 12.42 -0.73
N ASN A 2 13.55 13.22 -1.76
CA ASN A 2 12.59 14.06 -2.48
C ASN A 2 11.54 13.30 -3.31
N TYR A 3 11.92 12.18 -3.95
CA TYR A 3 11.00 11.40 -4.79
C TYR A 3 9.86 10.76 -3.99
N ILE A 4 10.17 10.16 -2.84
CA ILE A 4 9.16 9.52 -1.98
C ILE A 4 8.15 10.56 -1.48
N LYS A 5 8.64 11.72 -1.02
CA LYS A 5 7.78 12.85 -0.63
C LYS A 5 6.93 13.37 -1.78
N SER A 6 7.49 13.52 -2.99
CA SER A 6 6.73 14.01 -4.14
C SER A 6 5.65 13.04 -4.59
N VAL A 7 5.93 11.73 -4.56
CA VAL A 7 4.95 10.68 -4.88
C VAL A 7 3.78 10.76 -3.91
N PHE A 8 4.04 10.85 -2.60
CA PHE A 8 2.97 10.84 -1.60
C PHE A 8 2.16 12.13 -1.56
N ASN A 9 2.81 13.29 -1.69
CA ASN A 9 2.09 14.57 -1.79
C ASN A 9 1.20 14.62 -3.05
N ALA A 10 1.59 13.97 -4.15
CA ALA A 10 0.77 13.89 -5.36
C ALA A 10 -0.45 12.97 -5.21
N ILE A 11 -0.45 12.05 -4.23
CA ILE A 11 -1.53 11.09 -4.00
C ILE A 11 -2.55 11.63 -3.00
N ASP A 12 -2.07 12.27 -1.93
CA ASP A 12 -2.88 12.87 -0.88
C ASP A 12 -2.07 13.94 -0.13
N GLU A 13 -2.47 15.20 -0.25
CA GLU A 13 -1.81 16.36 0.36
C GLU A 13 -1.88 16.34 1.90
N SER A 14 -2.77 15.52 2.48
CA SER A 14 -2.92 15.36 3.93
C SER A 14 -2.01 14.30 4.54
N VAL A 15 -1.11 13.71 3.74
CA VAL A 15 -0.23 12.62 4.17
C VAL A 15 0.91 13.12 5.06
N PHE A 16 0.93 12.62 6.30
CA PHE A 16 2.06 12.81 7.21
C PHE A 16 3.02 11.62 7.12
N ILE A 17 4.27 11.87 6.75
CA ILE A 17 5.35 10.87 6.74
C ILE A 17 6.02 10.88 8.12
N GLU A 18 5.76 9.85 8.92
CA GLU A 18 6.23 9.80 10.31
C GLU A 18 7.66 9.28 10.44
N ASN A 19 8.08 8.33 9.60
CA ASN A 19 9.43 7.75 9.64
C ASN A 19 9.87 7.30 8.24
N ILE A 20 11.11 7.62 7.88
CA ILE A 20 11.84 7.00 6.77
C ILE A 20 13.16 6.52 7.36
N ASP A 21 13.26 5.24 7.66
CA ASP A 21 14.53 4.63 8.06
C ASP A 21 15.31 4.24 6.80
N LEU A 22 16.41 4.95 6.54
CA LEU A 22 17.32 4.71 5.40
C LEU A 22 18.61 4.02 5.85
N SER A 23 18.69 3.52 7.10
CA SER A 23 19.97 3.16 7.74
C SER A 23 20.58 1.82 7.32
N SER A 24 20.00 1.10 6.34
CA SER A 24 20.69 -0.01 5.69
C SER A 24 20.13 -0.25 4.29
N ASN A 25 20.95 -0.82 3.39
CA ASN A 25 20.59 -1.17 2.02
C ASN A 25 19.54 -2.29 1.91
N GLU A 26 18.92 -2.75 3.01
CA GLU A 26 18.21 -4.04 3.03
C GLU A 26 16.70 -3.95 3.25
N SER A 27 16.12 -2.86 3.78
CA SER A 27 14.66 -2.67 3.76
C SER A 27 14.25 -1.26 4.17
N TYR A 28 13.39 -0.61 3.37
CA TYR A 28 12.78 0.68 3.71
C TYR A 28 11.35 0.45 4.23
N LYS A 29 10.99 1.11 5.34
CA LYS A 29 9.60 1.17 5.82
C LYS A 29 9.11 2.61 5.79
N VAL A 30 8.02 2.85 5.05
CA VAL A 30 7.33 4.13 5.05
C VAL A 30 5.96 3.96 5.71
N VAL A 31 5.67 4.82 6.69
CA VAL A 31 4.35 4.87 7.34
C VAL A 31 3.68 6.20 7.00
N LEU A 32 2.51 6.11 6.40
CA LEU A 32 1.68 7.26 6.00
C LEU A 32 0.43 7.28 6.86
N LYS A 33 0.08 8.44 7.39
CA LYS A 33 -1.16 8.65 8.13
C LYS A 33 -1.99 9.68 7.39
N THR A 34 -3.22 9.31 7.07
CA THR A 34 -4.24 10.19 6.51
C THR A 34 -5.51 10.08 7.34
N LYS A 35 -6.36 11.11 7.30
CA LYS A 35 -7.67 11.09 7.91
C LYS A 35 -8.67 10.67 6.84
N ILE A 36 -9.32 9.53 7.04
CA ILE A 36 -10.49 9.16 6.24
C ILE A 36 -11.70 9.78 6.96
N ASP A 37 -12.40 10.69 6.27
CA ASP A 37 -13.63 11.27 6.80
C ASP A 37 -14.74 10.23 6.72
N PRO A 38 -15.40 9.87 7.83
CA PRO A 38 -16.47 8.85 7.83
C PRO A 38 -17.73 9.28 7.07
N ASP A 39 -17.84 10.56 6.67
CA ASP A 39 -18.97 11.09 5.88
C ASP A 39 -18.85 10.75 4.38
N ASP A 40 -17.75 10.15 3.96
CA ASP A 40 -17.63 9.58 2.62
C ASP A 40 -18.37 8.23 2.65
N ASP A 41 -19.50 8.11 1.93
CA ASP A 41 -20.34 6.90 1.79
C ASP A 41 -19.59 5.65 1.26
N SER A 42 -18.27 5.76 1.10
CA SER A 42 -17.36 4.76 0.60
C SER A 42 -16.86 3.84 1.73
N SER A 43 -17.03 2.53 1.55
CA SER A 43 -16.49 1.54 2.50
C SER A 43 -14.96 1.68 2.67
N TYR A 44 -14.43 1.30 3.84
CA TYR A 44 -12.97 1.22 4.06
C TYR A 44 -12.22 0.45 2.96
N SER A 45 -12.84 -0.61 2.42
CA SER A 45 -12.28 -1.37 1.31
C SER A 45 -12.08 -0.51 0.06
N ALA A 46 -13.11 0.25 -0.33
CA ALA A 46 -13.10 1.10 -1.51
C ALA A 46 -12.08 2.24 -1.39
N ASN A 47 -11.94 2.81 -0.19
CA ASN A 47 -10.94 3.84 0.09
C ASN A 47 -9.51 3.30 -0.02
N CYS A 48 -9.25 2.09 0.49
CA CYS A 48 -7.97 1.43 0.31
C CYS A 48 -7.66 1.19 -1.18
N ASP A 49 -8.64 0.70 -1.95
CA ASP A 49 -8.46 0.41 -3.38
C ASP A 49 -8.21 1.68 -4.20
N ASN A 50 -8.93 2.76 -3.90
CA ASN A 50 -8.71 4.06 -4.53
C ASN A 50 -7.31 4.61 -4.24
N TRP A 51 -6.83 4.50 -3.01
CA TRP A 51 -5.49 4.95 -2.66
C TRP A 51 -4.42 4.16 -3.41
N VAL A 52 -4.52 2.81 -3.40
CA VAL A 52 -3.57 1.94 -4.10
C VAL A 52 -3.61 2.17 -5.61
N ARG A 53 -4.79 2.44 -6.19
CA ARG A 53 -4.93 2.81 -7.60
C ARG A 53 -4.15 4.08 -7.94
N LYS A 54 -4.33 5.16 -7.16
CA LYS A 54 -3.58 6.42 -7.37
C LYS A 54 -2.07 6.20 -7.22
N TYR A 55 -1.64 5.43 -6.22
CA TYR A 55 -0.24 5.06 -6.03
C TYR A 55 0.32 4.29 -7.24
N SER A 56 -0.45 3.33 -7.75
CA SER A 56 -0.12 2.51 -8.92
C SER A 56 0.04 3.37 -10.18
N GLU A 57 -0.90 4.29 -10.42
CA GLU A 57 -0.90 5.22 -11.56
C GLU A 57 0.34 6.13 -11.54
N HIS A 58 0.78 6.59 -10.36
CA HIS A 58 1.92 7.48 -10.22
C HIS A 58 3.26 6.74 -10.30
N THR A 59 3.39 5.60 -9.62
CA THR A 59 4.63 4.82 -9.58
C THR A 59 4.79 3.85 -10.74
N LYS A 60 3.76 3.70 -11.60
CA LYS A 60 3.70 2.73 -12.70
C LYS A 60 3.91 1.30 -12.22
N THR A 61 3.41 0.99 -11.02
CA THR A 61 3.45 -0.34 -10.42
C THR A 61 2.04 -0.92 -10.33
N ASN A 62 1.94 -2.25 -10.26
CA ASN A 62 0.66 -2.94 -10.12
C ASN A 62 0.63 -3.71 -8.81
N TRP A 63 -0.45 -3.53 -8.06
CA TRP A 63 -0.67 -4.14 -6.76
C TRP A 63 -1.97 -4.91 -6.75
N ILE A 64 -1.97 -6.05 -6.07
CA ILE A 64 -3.15 -6.89 -5.90
C ILE A 64 -3.44 -7.07 -4.42
N VAL A 65 -4.72 -7.26 -4.08
CA VAL A 65 -5.13 -7.58 -2.72
C VAL A 65 -4.61 -8.97 -2.36
N TYR A 66 -3.83 -9.05 -1.29
CA TYR A 66 -3.40 -10.31 -0.71
C TYR A 66 -4.38 -10.78 0.38
N LYS A 67 -4.72 -9.89 1.31
CA LYS A 67 -5.62 -10.18 2.43
C LYS A 67 -6.38 -8.94 2.86
N THR A 68 -7.59 -9.17 3.38
CA THR A 68 -8.44 -8.15 3.98
C THR A 68 -8.86 -8.61 5.36
N HIS A 69 -8.68 -7.77 6.37
CA HIS A 69 -9.03 -8.03 7.76
C HIS A 69 -9.96 -6.92 8.28
N PRO A 70 -11.29 -7.14 8.24
CA PRO A 70 -12.26 -6.15 8.66
C PRO A 70 -12.32 -5.86 10.17
N ASN A 71 -11.57 -6.60 11.00
CA ASN A 71 -11.52 -6.45 12.46
C ASN A 71 -10.17 -6.97 12.98
N TYR A 72 -9.08 -6.23 12.75
CA TYR A 72 -7.72 -6.71 13.04
C TYR A 72 -7.13 -6.14 14.33
N LYS A 73 -7.20 -6.91 15.43
CA LYS A 73 -6.58 -6.57 16.73
C LYS A 73 -6.92 -5.14 17.21
N LYS A 74 -5.95 -4.21 17.10
CA LYS A 74 -6.03 -2.80 17.53
C LYS A 74 -6.56 -1.86 16.43
N PHE A 75 -6.84 -2.38 15.25
CA PHE A 75 -7.27 -1.64 14.08
C PHE A 75 -8.72 -1.97 13.75
N GLU A 76 -9.44 -0.97 13.25
CA GLU A 76 -10.78 -1.15 12.70
C GLU A 76 -10.69 -1.94 11.39
N TYR A 77 -9.64 -1.71 10.60
CA TYR A 77 -9.49 -2.34 9.30
C TYR A 77 -8.02 -2.48 8.92
N LEU A 78 -7.67 -3.59 8.28
CA LEU A 78 -6.37 -3.79 7.63
C LEU A 78 -6.60 -4.39 6.25
N LYS A 79 -5.94 -3.83 5.24
CA LYS A 79 -5.88 -4.42 3.90
C LYS A 79 -4.44 -4.47 3.41
N GLU A 80 -4.01 -5.67 3.06
CA GLU A 80 -2.65 -6.00 2.64
C GLU A 80 -2.64 -6.19 1.13
N TYR A 81 -1.72 -5.49 0.46
CA TYR A 81 -1.48 -5.60 -0.97
C TYR A 81 -0.06 -6.09 -1.22
N VAL A 82 0.12 -6.86 -2.30
CA VAL A 82 1.43 -7.30 -2.77
C VAL A 82 1.59 -6.93 -4.24
N CYS A 83 2.84 -6.77 -4.67
CA CYS A 83 3.11 -6.55 -6.10
C CYS A 83 2.52 -7.71 -6.93
N GLN A 84 1.92 -7.39 -8.07
CA GLN A 84 1.33 -8.38 -8.99
C GLN A 84 2.35 -9.47 -9.39
N HIS A 85 3.63 -9.10 -9.47
CA HIS A 85 4.75 -9.99 -9.81
C HIS A 85 5.40 -10.65 -8.60
N SER A 86 4.77 -10.58 -7.42
CA SER A 86 5.28 -11.23 -6.22
C SER A 86 5.31 -12.74 -6.37
N VAL A 87 6.32 -13.37 -5.78
CA VAL A 87 6.42 -14.83 -5.63
C VAL A 87 5.17 -15.44 -4.99
N LYS A 88 4.50 -14.68 -4.11
CA LYS A 88 3.26 -15.09 -3.44
C LYS A 88 2.04 -15.19 -4.39
N ASN A 89 2.16 -14.65 -5.61
CA ASN A 89 1.09 -14.59 -6.60
C ASN A 89 1.41 -15.33 -7.91
N LYS A 90 2.54 -16.05 -7.98
CA LYS A 90 2.86 -16.84 -9.18
C LYS A 90 1.94 -18.05 -9.26
N SER A 91 1.15 -18.15 -10.32
CA SER A 91 0.63 -19.44 -10.77
C SER A 91 1.80 -20.32 -11.22
N ILE A 92 1.71 -21.62 -10.95
CA ILE A 92 2.73 -22.62 -11.29
C ILE A 92 2.98 -22.71 -12.81
N HIS A 93 2.11 -22.11 -13.62
CA HIS A 93 2.20 -22.09 -15.09
C HIS A 93 2.20 -20.65 -15.61
N ALA A 94 3.39 -20.10 -15.89
CA ALA A 94 3.54 -18.88 -16.69
C ALA A 94 4.91 -18.87 -17.39
N GLU A 95 5.19 -19.94 -18.13
CA GLU A 95 6.19 -19.94 -19.20
C GLU A 95 5.53 -19.39 -20.47
N SER A 96 5.46 -18.08 -20.62
CA SER A 96 5.27 -17.50 -21.95
C SER A 96 5.84 -16.10 -22.06
N ASN A 97 6.74 -15.96 -23.03
CA ASN A 97 7.15 -14.72 -23.70
C ASN A 97 7.92 -13.69 -22.86
N ALA A 98 9.21 -13.97 -22.63
CA ALA A 98 10.14 -13.07 -21.95
C ALA A 98 10.90 -12.15 -22.93
N THR A 99 10.30 -11.03 -23.32
CA THR A 99 11.01 -9.90 -23.96
C THR A 99 11.16 -8.68 -23.05
N ARG A 100 10.63 -8.72 -21.81
CA ARG A 100 10.77 -7.63 -20.83
C ARG A 100 11.50 -8.12 -19.58
N VAL A 101 12.59 -7.44 -19.22
CA VAL A 101 13.27 -7.61 -17.93
C VAL A 101 12.34 -7.06 -16.84
N ARG A 102 11.53 -7.94 -16.25
CA ARG A 102 10.66 -7.61 -15.10
C ARG A 102 11.25 -8.30 -13.88
N ASN A 103 11.29 -7.61 -12.74
CA ASN A 103 11.65 -8.24 -11.46
C ASN A 103 10.55 -9.25 -11.08
N LYS A 104 10.81 -10.53 -11.35
CA LYS A 104 9.87 -11.62 -11.07
C LYS A 104 9.85 -12.02 -9.59
N ASN A 105 10.67 -11.42 -8.74
CA ASN A 105 10.79 -11.79 -7.32
C ASN A 105 10.51 -10.60 -6.41
N CYS A 106 9.55 -9.75 -6.78
CA CYS A 106 9.19 -8.60 -5.96
C CYS A 106 8.57 -9.06 -4.62
N THR A 107 9.24 -8.71 -3.52
CA THR A 107 8.79 -9.01 -2.16
C THR A 107 8.06 -7.83 -1.51
N ASP A 108 7.90 -6.72 -2.25
CA ASP A 108 7.29 -5.50 -1.73
C ASP A 108 5.80 -5.70 -1.41
N SER A 109 5.36 -5.03 -0.35
CA SER A 109 3.97 -5.03 0.12
C SER A 109 3.52 -3.63 0.53
N ILE A 110 2.21 -3.39 0.48
CA ILE A 110 1.56 -2.19 0.99
C ILE A 110 0.53 -2.64 2.02
N ASP A 111 0.66 -2.15 3.25
CA ASP A 111 -0.30 -2.40 4.32
C ASP A 111 -1.04 -1.10 4.64
N ILE A 112 -2.36 -1.07 4.44
CA ILE A 112 -3.20 0.06 4.82
C ILE A 112 -3.94 -0.28 6.11
N LEU A 113 -3.65 0.47 7.18
CA LEU A 113 -4.20 0.26 8.52
C LEU A 113 -5.10 1.42 8.93
N ILE A 114 -6.37 1.12 9.25
CA ILE A 114 -7.33 2.10 9.76
C ILE A 114 -7.48 1.88 11.26
N ARG A 115 -7.13 2.89 12.05
CA ARG A 115 -7.23 2.86 13.51
C ARG A 115 -8.62 3.29 13.96
N LYS A 116 -9.12 2.66 15.02
CA LYS A 116 -10.28 3.16 15.77
C LYS A 116 -9.99 4.60 16.22
N LYS A 117 -10.94 5.52 16.02
CA LYS A 117 -10.94 6.80 16.73
C LYS A 117 -11.07 6.47 18.22
N THR A 118 -9.98 6.50 18.98
CA THR A 118 -10.08 6.55 20.43
C THR A 118 -10.75 7.89 20.77
N LYS A 119 -12.01 7.85 21.20
CA LYS A 119 -12.56 9.01 21.94
C LYS A 119 -11.64 9.19 23.14
N LYS A 120 -10.92 10.32 23.20
CA LYS A 120 -10.35 10.76 24.46
C LYS A 120 -11.54 10.97 25.39
N LEU A 121 -11.65 10.14 26.42
CA LEU A 121 -12.49 10.40 27.58
C LEU A 121 -11.97 11.65 28.29
#